data_AF-A0A0Q0PSW4-F1
#
_entry.id   AF-A0A0Q0PSW4-F1
#
_cell.length_a   1.000
_cell.length_b   1.000
_cell.length_c   1.000
_cell.angle_alpha   90.00
_cell.angle_beta   90.00
_cell.angle_gamma   90.00
#
_symmetry.space_group_name_H-M   'P 1'
#
loop_
_entity.id
_entity.type
_entity.pdbx_description
1 polymer ?
#
loop_
_entity_poly.entity_id
_entity_poly.type
_entity_poly.pdbx_seq_one_letter_code
_entity_poly.pdbx_strand_id
1 'polypeptide(L)'
;MNMLLFSNGKVSGNETLLQFGLEWIEAAIQRTGAKRFLFIPYAMIRGNYDDRLAQLEQVLNPLGAQVIGIHHAEDPVKAVEDADAFIVSGGNTWVLNKQLHDLGLVRPLRKAILKSNKLYVGWSAGTNIACPTIRTTNDMPIVSAAILPALNLVPFQINPHYIEAAISGHMGETRDERIEEFLIENPHEIVAGIPEGTLFEVDGETLRYHSPAGTPLKLFRHGCAAEYFAAGEDMSVLMQHGC
;
A
#
# COMPACT_ATOMS: atom_id res chain seq x y z
N MET A 1 -14.27 4.71 -4.57
CA MET A 1 -12.95 4.59 -3.93
C MET A 1 -11.90 4.70 -5.02
N ASN A 2 -10.78 5.38 -4.78
CA ASN A 2 -9.70 5.54 -5.77
C ASN A 2 -8.36 5.25 -5.08
N MET A 3 -7.70 4.14 -5.44
CA MET A 3 -6.45 3.75 -4.79
C MET A 3 -5.44 3.16 -5.77
N LEU A 4 -4.16 3.38 -5.48
CA LEU A 4 -3.03 2.68 -6.10
C LEU A 4 -2.17 2.10 -4.98
N LEU A 5 -2.02 0.78 -4.96
CA LEU A 5 -1.34 0.01 -3.92
C LEU A 5 -0.14 -0.69 -4.55
N PHE A 6 1.01 -0.02 -4.53
CA PHE A 6 2.25 -0.51 -5.11
C PHE A 6 2.95 -1.51 -4.19
N SER A 7 3.54 -2.56 -4.77
CA SER A 7 4.33 -3.51 -4.02
C SER A 7 5.58 -2.84 -3.41
N ASN A 8 6.29 -2.04 -4.21
CA ASN A 8 7.52 -1.35 -3.83
C ASN A 8 7.59 0.06 -4.45
N GLY A 9 8.50 0.90 -3.93
CA GLY A 9 8.61 2.30 -4.36
C GLY A 9 9.44 2.54 -5.62
N LYS A 10 10.29 1.58 -6.01
CA LYS A 10 11.25 1.73 -7.13
C LYS A 10 11.78 0.37 -7.58
N VAL A 11 11.89 0.15 -8.89
CA VAL A 11 12.56 -1.02 -9.48
C VAL A 11 13.89 -0.65 -10.12
N SER A 12 14.69 -1.64 -10.48
CA SER A 12 15.96 -1.44 -11.20
C SER A 12 15.74 -0.66 -12.50
N GLY A 13 16.62 0.30 -12.79
CA GLY A 13 16.53 1.17 -13.97
C GLY A 13 15.63 2.39 -13.81
N ASN A 14 14.77 2.45 -12.80
CA ASN A 14 14.04 3.70 -12.51
C ASN A 14 15.01 4.78 -12.03
N GLU A 15 14.73 6.02 -12.39
CA GLU A 15 15.42 7.22 -11.92
C GLU A 15 14.68 7.80 -10.72
N THR A 16 13.34 7.88 -10.78
CA THR A 16 12.50 8.47 -9.74
C THR A 16 11.65 7.43 -9.00
N LEU A 17 11.03 7.85 -7.90
CA LEU A 17 10.06 7.03 -7.17
C LEU A 17 8.81 6.79 -8.01
N LEU A 18 8.24 5.59 -7.89
CA LEU A 18 6.98 5.17 -8.50
C LEU A 18 6.94 5.28 -10.04
N GLN A 19 8.07 5.56 -10.69
CA GLN A 19 8.17 5.76 -12.14
C GLN A 19 7.57 4.60 -12.94
N PHE A 20 7.69 3.36 -12.45
CA PHE A 20 7.16 2.19 -13.16
C PHE A 20 5.63 2.16 -13.22
N GLY A 21 4.94 3.01 -12.47
CA GLY A 21 3.48 3.14 -12.54
C GLY A 21 2.99 4.58 -12.62
N LEU A 22 3.82 5.45 -13.17
CA LEU A 22 3.51 6.87 -13.35
C LEU A 22 2.25 7.06 -14.22
N GLU A 23 2.04 6.22 -15.23
CA GLU A 23 0.86 6.28 -16.09
C GLU A 23 -0.46 6.06 -15.32
N TRP A 24 -0.48 5.13 -14.36
CA TRP A 24 -1.65 4.89 -13.52
C TRP A 24 -1.85 6.00 -12.48
N ILE A 25 -0.77 6.59 -11.96
CA ILE A 25 -0.84 7.76 -11.09
C ILE A 25 -1.44 8.95 -11.85
N GLU A 26 -0.96 9.22 -13.08
CA GLU A 26 -1.48 10.28 -13.93
C GLU A 26 -2.96 10.06 -14.24
N ALA A 27 -3.34 8.86 -14.67
CA ALA A 27 -4.74 8.52 -14.94
C ALA A 27 -5.63 8.69 -13.70
N ALA A 28 -5.17 8.28 -12.51
CA ALA A 28 -5.89 8.46 -11.26
C ALA A 28 -6.03 9.94 -10.86
N ILE A 29 -4.99 10.76 -11.08
CA ILE A 29 -5.05 12.21 -10.87
C ILE A 29 -6.07 12.85 -11.80
N GLN A 30 -6.05 12.50 -13.10
CA GLN A 30 -7.01 13.02 -14.07
C GLN A 30 -8.45 12.62 -13.72
N ARG A 31 -8.67 11.35 -13.32
CA ARG A 31 -9.97 10.82 -12.92
C ARG A 31 -10.54 11.49 -11.67
N THR A 32 -9.70 11.78 -10.69
CA THR A 32 -10.12 12.34 -9.39
C THR A 32 -10.06 13.87 -9.31
N GLY A 33 -9.32 14.51 -10.21
CA GLY A 33 -9.04 15.94 -10.17
C GLY A 33 -8.12 16.35 -9.01
N ALA A 34 -7.43 15.41 -8.36
CA ALA A 34 -6.61 15.69 -7.18
C ALA A 34 -5.48 16.69 -7.49
N LYS A 35 -5.37 17.75 -6.69
CA LYS A 35 -4.32 18.78 -6.84
C LYS A 35 -3.40 18.90 -5.63
N ARG A 36 -3.89 18.57 -4.43
CA ARG A 36 -3.15 18.70 -3.16
C ARG A 36 -2.93 17.33 -2.54
N PHE A 37 -1.76 16.74 -2.76
CA PHE A 37 -1.36 15.50 -2.14
C PHE A 37 -0.76 15.75 -0.75
N LEU A 38 -1.29 15.07 0.26
CA LEU A 38 -0.69 15.00 1.57
C LEU A 38 0.23 13.78 1.66
N PHE A 39 1.52 14.03 1.82
CA PHE A 39 2.54 13.03 2.00
C PHE A 39 2.63 12.59 3.47
N ILE A 40 2.55 11.28 3.70
CA ILE A 40 2.61 10.63 5.01
C ILE A 40 3.92 9.82 5.10
N PRO A 41 4.97 10.36 5.76
CA PRO A 41 6.31 9.77 5.77
C PRO A 41 6.55 8.75 6.89
N TYR A 42 5.61 8.53 7.81
CA TYR A 42 5.91 7.94 9.13
C TYR A 42 6.49 6.51 9.13
N ALA A 43 6.45 5.79 8.01
CA ALA A 43 7.17 4.53 7.85
C ALA A 43 8.70 4.71 7.82
N MET A 44 9.18 5.88 7.42
CA MET A 44 10.60 6.16 7.25
C MET A 44 11.29 6.33 8.60
N ILE A 45 12.21 5.41 8.89
CA ILE A 45 13.10 5.47 10.07
C ILE A 45 14.44 6.11 9.72
N ARG A 46 14.91 5.86 8.49
CA ARG A 46 16.17 6.37 7.97
C ARG A 46 15.90 7.40 6.88
N GLY A 47 16.78 8.41 6.81
CA GLY A 47 16.65 9.52 5.86
C GLY A 47 15.80 10.67 6.41
N ASN A 48 15.72 11.73 5.62
CA ASN A 48 14.97 12.94 5.96
C ASN A 48 13.61 12.94 5.23
N TYR A 49 12.55 13.39 5.91
CA TYR A 49 11.21 13.49 5.34
C TYR A 49 11.14 14.55 4.23
N ASP A 50 11.89 15.63 4.35
CA ASP A 50 11.97 16.71 3.35
C ASP A 50 12.66 16.26 2.07
N ASP A 51 13.72 15.45 2.19
CA ASP A 51 14.37 14.87 1.01
C ASP A 51 13.41 13.96 0.24
N ARG A 52 12.59 13.17 0.96
CA ARG A 52 11.55 12.34 0.33
C ARG A 52 10.43 13.18 -0.27
N LEU A 53 10.00 14.24 0.42
CA LEU A 53 9.02 15.18 -0.08
C LEU A 53 9.49 15.80 -1.40
N ALA A 54 10.73 16.30 -1.45
CA ALA A 54 11.31 16.87 -2.67
C ALA A 54 11.37 15.84 -3.84
N GLN A 55 11.65 14.57 -3.55
CA GLN A 55 11.58 13.51 -4.57
C GLN A 55 10.15 13.28 -5.08
N LEU A 56 9.15 13.36 -4.21
CA LEU A 56 7.74 13.23 -4.63
C LEU A 56 7.26 14.46 -5.40
N GLU A 57 7.72 15.66 -5.04
CA GLU A 57 7.48 16.89 -5.81
C GLU A 57 8.01 16.78 -7.24
N GLN A 58 9.20 16.22 -7.44
CA GLN A 58 9.76 15.97 -8.77
C GLN A 58 8.88 15.06 -9.64
N VAL A 59 8.11 14.16 -9.00
CA VAL A 59 7.22 13.21 -9.69
C VAL A 59 5.84 13.82 -9.93
N LEU A 60 5.26 14.50 -8.95
CA LEU A 60 3.86 14.94 -8.97
C LEU A 60 3.66 16.38 -9.50
N ASN A 61 4.63 17.27 -9.33
CA ASN A 61 4.51 18.64 -9.85
C ASN A 61 4.36 18.68 -11.39
N PRO A 62 5.09 17.87 -12.19
CA PRO A 62 4.88 17.80 -13.64
C PRO A 62 3.46 17.34 -14.02
N LEU A 63 2.79 16.57 -13.16
CA LEU A 63 1.40 16.13 -13.33
C LEU A 63 0.38 17.20 -12.87
N GLY A 64 0.84 18.38 -12.49
CA GLY A 64 0.01 19.48 -12.02
C GLY A 64 -0.59 19.25 -10.63
N ALA A 65 0.09 18.47 -9.78
CA ALA A 65 -0.29 18.20 -8.40
C ALA A 65 0.82 18.63 -7.43
N GLN A 66 0.45 19.40 -6.40
CA GLN A 66 1.34 19.82 -5.31
C GLN A 66 1.40 18.72 -4.25
N VAL A 67 2.59 18.52 -3.67
CA VAL A 67 2.79 17.62 -2.53
C VAL A 67 3.10 18.43 -1.28
N ILE A 68 2.49 18.07 -0.15
CA ILE A 68 2.68 18.72 1.16
C ILE A 68 3.00 17.63 2.17
N GLY A 69 4.09 17.79 2.92
CA GLY A 69 4.43 16.87 4.01
C GLY A 69 3.53 17.07 5.23
N ILE A 70 2.88 15.99 5.71
CA ILE A 70 2.09 16.04 6.96
C ILE A 70 2.95 16.38 8.18
N HIS A 71 4.26 16.12 8.12
CA HIS A 71 5.22 16.46 9.18
C HIS A 71 5.46 17.97 9.32
N HIS A 72 4.98 18.79 8.38
CA HIS A 72 4.95 20.25 8.50
C HIS A 72 3.61 20.79 9.03
N ALA A 73 2.60 19.95 9.23
CA ALA A 73 1.30 20.38 9.71
C ALA A 73 1.30 20.57 11.23
N GLU A 74 0.80 21.71 11.69
CA GLU A 74 0.52 21.94 13.12
C GLU A 74 -0.62 21.03 13.61
N ASP A 75 -1.63 20.82 12.76
CA ASP A 75 -2.74 19.91 12.99
C ASP A 75 -2.79 18.87 11.86
N PRO A 76 -2.29 17.64 12.08
CA PRO A 76 -2.24 16.62 11.06
C PRO A 76 -3.65 16.07 10.71
N VAL A 77 -4.64 16.18 11.61
CA VAL A 77 -6.03 15.79 11.31
C VAL A 77 -6.64 16.79 10.33
N LYS A 78 -6.47 18.09 10.58
CA LYS A 78 -6.91 19.14 9.66
C LYS A 78 -6.22 19.02 8.30
N ALA A 79 -4.92 18.71 8.28
CA ALA A 79 -4.20 18.47 7.03
C ALA A 79 -4.84 17.33 6.20
N VAL A 80 -5.32 16.27 6.84
CA VAL A 80 -6.05 15.18 6.17
C VAL A 80 -7.39 15.64 5.61
N GLU A 81 -8.09 16.53 6.31
CA GLU A 81 -9.36 17.11 5.86
C GLU A 81 -9.18 18.03 4.64
N ASP A 82 -8.10 18.80 4.61
CA ASP A 82 -7.79 19.81 3.57
C ASP A 82 -7.10 19.24 2.32
N ALA A 83 -6.60 18.00 2.36
CA ALA A 83 -5.94 17.35 1.22
C ALA A 83 -6.93 16.89 0.14
N ASP A 84 -6.52 16.74 -1.11
CA ASP A 84 -7.33 16.09 -2.16
C ASP A 84 -7.00 14.61 -2.31
N ALA A 85 -5.76 14.25 -1.98
CA ALA A 85 -5.21 12.92 -2.11
C ALA A 85 -4.15 12.64 -1.03
N PHE A 86 -3.82 11.37 -0.84
CA PHE A 86 -2.83 10.90 0.12
C PHE A 86 -1.75 10.12 -0.60
N ILE A 87 -0.49 10.34 -0.22
CA ILE A 87 0.64 9.52 -0.65
C ILE A 87 1.40 9.00 0.57
N VAL A 88 1.42 7.68 0.75
CA VAL A 88 1.92 7.02 1.97
C VAL A 88 3.21 6.27 1.68
N SER A 89 4.26 6.63 2.42
CA SER A 89 5.60 6.11 2.20
C SER A 89 5.75 4.65 2.60
N GLY A 90 6.68 3.97 1.92
CA GLY A 90 7.30 2.74 2.38
C GLY A 90 8.31 2.99 3.50
N GLY A 91 8.73 1.92 4.17
CA GLY A 91 9.57 1.95 5.35
C GLY A 91 9.15 0.82 6.29
N ASN A 92 9.11 1.05 7.59
CA ASN A 92 8.62 0.07 8.55
C ASN A 92 7.13 0.27 8.86
N THR A 93 6.34 -0.76 8.56
CA THR A 93 4.88 -0.80 8.71
C THR A 93 4.44 -0.67 10.17
N TRP A 94 5.18 -1.26 11.12
CA TRP A 94 4.85 -1.16 12.55
C TRP A 94 4.98 0.25 13.08
N VAL A 95 6.06 0.96 12.70
CA VAL A 95 6.26 2.37 13.05
C VAL A 95 5.18 3.25 12.41
N LEU A 96 4.88 3.03 11.12
CA LEU A 96 3.81 3.76 10.44
C LEU A 96 2.46 3.56 11.14
N ASN A 97 2.05 2.31 11.41
CA ASN A 97 0.77 2.06 12.05
C ASN A 97 0.69 2.71 13.43
N LYS A 98 1.74 2.54 14.24
CA LYS A 98 1.80 3.16 15.57
C LYS A 98 1.64 4.68 15.49
N GLN A 99 2.36 5.36 14.60
CA GLN A 99 2.27 6.81 14.42
C GLN A 99 0.87 7.25 13.98
N LEU A 100 0.23 6.53 13.05
CA LEU A 100 -1.15 6.85 12.64
C LEU A 100 -2.14 6.72 13.80
N HIS A 101 -1.96 5.76 14.71
CA HIS A 101 -2.79 5.59 15.89
C HIS A 101 -2.50 6.64 16.96
N ASP A 102 -1.23 6.88 17.29
CA ASP A 102 -0.79 7.88 18.27
C ASP A 102 -1.29 9.29 17.90
N LEU A 103 -1.29 9.62 16.61
CA LEU A 103 -1.72 10.92 16.07
C LEU A 103 -3.22 10.97 15.76
N GLY A 104 -3.97 9.89 16.01
CA GLY A 104 -5.42 9.84 15.77
C GLY A 104 -5.84 9.91 14.29
N LEU A 105 -4.95 9.54 13.36
CA LEU A 105 -5.12 9.72 11.91
C LEU A 105 -5.88 8.60 11.22
N VAL A 106 -6.01 7.43 11.86
CA VAL A 106 -6.69 6.25 11.27
C VAL A 106 -8.12 6.59 10.82
N ARG A 107 -8.94 7.15 11.72
CA ARG A 107 -10.34 7.48 11.40
C ARG A 107 -10.47 8.62 10.38
N PRO A 108 -9.76 9.76 10.49
CA PRO A 108 -9.74 10.81 9.48
C PRO A 108 -9.38 10.30 8.08
N LEU A 109 -8.29 9.53 7.94
CA LEU A 109 -7.85 8.99 6.65
C LEU A 109 -8.91 8.08 6.03
N ARG A 110 -9.42 7.12 6.81
CA ARG A 110 -10.51 6.23 6.37
C ARG A 110 -11.72 7.00 5.88
N LYS A 111 -12.17 8.01 6.64
CA LYS A 111 -13.32 8.84 6.28
C LYS A 111 -13.07 9.57 4.96
N ALA A 112 -11.89 10.18 4.82
CA ALA A 112 -11.52 10.94 3.63
C ALA A 112 -11.46 10.05 2.36
N ILE A 113 -10.88 8.86 2.47
CA ILE A 113 -10.71 7.95 1.32
C ILE A 113 -12.04 7.26 0.95
N LEU A 114 -12.75 6.69 1.93
CA LEU A 114 -13.95 5.89 1.67
C LEU A 114 -15.20 6.74 1.41
N LYS A 115 -15.38 7.85 2.15
CA LYS A 115 -16.61 8.66 2.07
C LYS A 115 -16.49 9.88 1.19
N SER A 116 -15.30 10.48 1.12
CA SER A 116 -15.03 11.64 0.28
C SER A 116 -14.32 11.29 -1.02
N ASN A 117 -14.12 10.00 -1.28
CA ASN A 117 -13.56 9.45 -2.53
C ASN A 117 -12.18 10.02 -2.90
N LYS A 118 -11.41 10.48 -1.92
CA LYS A 118 -10.07 11.03 -2.12
C LYS A 118 -9.10 9.93 -2.56
N LEU A 119 -8.19 10.28 -3.47
CA LEU A 119 -7.20 9.36 -4.01
C LEU A 119 -6.21 8.93 -2.92
N TYR A 120 -5.91 7.63 -2.86
CA TYR A 120 -4.86 7.06 -2.02
C TYR A 120 -3.77 6.43 -2.88
N VAL A 121 -2.51 6.77 -2.64
CA VAL A 121 -1.36 6.12 -3.25
C VAL A 121 -0.45 5.62 -2.13
N GLY A 122 -0.19 4.32 -2.09
CA GLY A 122 0.71 3.72 -1.10
C GLY A 122 1.69 2.78 -1.76
N TRP A 123 2.89 2.66 -1.21
CA TRP A 123 3.84 1.61 -1.60
C TRP A 123 4.40 0.89 -0.39
N SER A 124 4.68 -0.42 -0.52
CA SER A 124 5.28 -1.23 0.55
C SER A 124 4.47 -1.12 1.85
N ALA A 125 5.03 -0.54 2.93
CA ALA A 125 4.30 -0.25 4.16
C ALA A 125 2.99 0.55 3.95
N GLY A 126 2.96 1.50 3.01
CA GLY A 126 1.75 2.22 2.64
C GLY A 126 0.69 1.31 2.01
N THR A 127 1.08 0.24 1.33
CA THR A 127 0.14 -0.79 0.83
C THR A 127 -0.39 -1.66 1.97
N ASN A 128 0.48 -2.08 2.91
CA ASN A 128 0.03 -2.84 4.08
C ASN A 128 -1.01 -2.08 4.91
N ILE A 129 -0.81 -0.77 5.11
CA ILE A 129 -1.72 0.05 5.93
C ILE A 129 -3.11 0.21 5.31
N ALA A 130 -3.26 0.04 4.00
CA ALA A 130 -4.56 0.03 3.34
C ALA A 130 -5.39 -1.24 3.64
N CYS A 131 -4.75 -2.32 4.10
CA CYS A 131 -5.39 -3.61 4.37
C CYS A 131 -6.18 -3.59 5.71
N PRO A 132 -6.92 -4.66 6.07
CA PRO A 132 -7.61 -4.75 7.35
C PRO A 132 -6.63 -4.69 8.55
N THR A 133 -5.47 -5.33 8.41
CA THR A 133 -4.43 -5.38 9.42
C THR A 133 -3.05 -5.27 8.78
N ILE A 134 -2.00 -5.12 9.60
CA ILE A 134 -0.61 -5.16 9.13
C ILE A 134 0.03 -6.56 9.20
N ARG A 135 -0.76 -7.62 9.45
CA ARG A 135 -0.26 -8.96 9.79
C ARG A 135 0.51 -9.67 8.67
N THR A 136 0.36 -9.21 7.43
CA THR A 136 1.07 -9.73 6.24
C THR A 136 2.22 -8.83 5.79
N THR A 137 2.70 -7.91 6.65
CA THR A 137 3.94 -7.19 6.41
C THR A 137 5.15 -8.11 6.58
N ASN A 138 6.23 -7.80 5.85
CA ASN A 138 7.54 -8.47 6.02
C ASN A 138 8.41 -7.77 7.06
N ASP A 139 7.95 -6.66 7.60
CA ASP A 139 8.71 -5.82 8.50
C ASP A 139 8.84 -6.44 9.89
N MET A 140 10.05 -6.31 10.44
CA MET A 140 10.31 -6.67 11.83
C MET A 140 9.48 -5.78 12.79
N PRO A 141 8.84 -6.35 13.83
CA PRO A 141 8.08 -5.62 14.83
C PRO A 141 9.01 -4.88 15.81
N ILE A 142 9.52 -3.72 15.40
CA ILE A 142 10.53 -2.97 16.17
C ILE A 142 9.96 -2.01 17.22
N VAL A 143 8.63 -1.92 17.36
CA VAL A 143 7.96 -1.08 18.37
C VAL A 143 7.06 -1.93 19.27
N SER A 144 6.98 -1.58 20.55
CA SER A 144 6.42 -2.45 21.60
C SER A 144 4.90 -2.55 21.66
N ALA A 145 4.16 -1.74 20.89
CA ALA A 145 2.70 -1.77 20.87
C ALA A 145 2.18 -2.48 19.62
N ALA A 146 1.67 -3.71 19.79
CA ALA A 146 1.06 -4.49 18.71
C ALA A 146 -0.35 -3.96 18.39
N ILE A 147 -0.42 -2.77 17.77
CA ILE A 147 -1.64 -2.28 17.16
C ILE A 147 -1.69 -2.89 15.76
N LEU A 148 -2.55 -3.89 15.56
CA LEU A 148 -2.65 -4.62 14.30
C LEU A 148 -3.70 -4.07 13.32
N PRO A 149 -4.88 -3.58 13.77
CA PRO A 149 -5.84 -2.97 12.86
C PRO A 149 -5.25 -1.75 12.15
N ALA A 150 -5.49 -1.67 10.84
CA ALA A 150 -5.01 -0.60 9.97
C ALA A 150 -6.17 0.19 9.36
N LEU A 151 -6.04 0.67 8.11
CA LEU A 151 -7.06 1.50 7.47
C LEU A 151 -8.22 0.71 6.87
N ASN A 152 -8.18 -0.64 6.79
CA ASN A 152 -9.24 -1.50 6.25
C ASN A 152 -9.99 -0.85 5.06
N LEU A 153 -9.23 -0.46 4.04
CA LEU A 153 -9.72 0.18 2.81
C LEU A 153 -10.04 -0.87 1.74
N VAL A 154 -9.23 -1.92 1.68
CA VAL A 154 -9.53 -3.17 0.96
C VAL A 154 -9.87 -4.27 1.97
N PRO A 155 -10.71 -5.25 1.59
CA PRO A 155 -11.18 -6.27 2.53
C PRO A 155 -10.32 -7.54 2.58
N PHE A 156 -9.14 -7.52 1.96
CA PHE A 156 -8.18 -8.64 1.92
C PHE A 156 -6.80 -8.16 2.37
N GLN A 157 -5.93 -9.10 2.72
CA GLN A 157 -4.54 -8.80 3.07
C GLN A 157 -3.65 -8.77 1.83
N ILE A 158 -2.65 -7.89 1.85
CA ILE A 158 -1.61 -7.83 0.83
C ILE A 158 -0.27 -8.16 1.47
N ASN A 159 0.50 -9.07 0.87
CA ASN A 159 1.92 -9.25 1.15
C ASN A 159 2.72 -8.56 0.03
N PRO A 160 3.18 -7.31 0.22
CA PRO A 160 4.04 -6.64 -0.75
C PRO A 160 5.44 -7.26 -0.74
N HIS A 161 6.25 -6.95 -1.75
CA HIS A 161 7.57 -7.58 -1.94
C HIS A 161 7.48 -9.12 -1.88
N TYR A 162 6.40 -9.69 -2.42
CA TYR A 162 6.26 -11.13 -2.47
C TYR A 162 7.32 -11.71 -3.40
N ILE A 163 8.02 -12.73 -2.91
CA ILE A 163 9.02 -13.44 -3.70
C ILE A 163 8.80 -14.94 -3.50
N GLU A 164 8.58 -15.63 -4.61
CA GLU A 164 8.50 -17.08 -4.66
C GLU A 164 9.91 -17.65 -4.85
N ALA A 165 10.75 -17.51 -3.83
CA ALA A 165 12.11 -18.03 -3.85
C ALA A 165 12.48 -18.66 -2.53
N ALA A 166 13.12 -19.84 -2.61
CA ALA A 166 13.89 -20.40 -1.52
C ALA A 166 15.35 -19.96 -1.67
N ILE A 167 15.92 -19.36 -0.62
CA ILE A 167 17.35 -19.05 -0.59
C ILE A 167 18.09 -20.37 -0.41
N SER A 168 18.97 -20.73 -1.35
CA SER A 168 19.74 -21.98 -1.29
C SER A 168 20.48 -22.12 0.04
N GLY A 169 20.26 -23.24 0.74
CA GLY A 169 20.87 -23.52 2.05
C GLY A 169 20.21 -22.82 3.25
N HIS A 170 19.19 -21.97 3.03
CA HIS A 170 18.41 -21.39 4.11
C HIS A 170 17.28 -22.35 4.53
N MET A 171 17.21 -22.66 5.83
CA MET A 171 16.25 -23.62 6.39
C MET A 171 15.07 -22.95 7.14
N GLY A 172 15.03 -21.62 7.19
CA GLY A 172 13.88 -20.90 7.75
C GLY A 172 12.70 -20.87 6.77
N GLU A 173 11.52 -20.55 7.30
CA GLU A 173 10.26 -20.61 6.55
C GLU A 173 10.30 -19.68 5.32
N THR A 174 9.90 -20.23 4.19
CA THR A 174 9.60 -19.53 2.93
C THR A 174 8.47 -18.53 3.13
N ARG A 175 8.27 -17.65 2.14
CA ARG A 175 7.15 -16.71 2.21
C ARG A 175 5.80 -17.42 2.21
N ASP A 176 5.69 -18.51 1.45
CA ASP A 176 4.46 -19.30 1.36
C ASP A 176 4.12 -19.93 2.70
N GLU A 177 5.08 -20.60 3.33
CA GLU A 177 4.88 -21.22 4.65
C GLU A 177 4.40 -20.19 5.70
N ARG A 178 4.97 -18.99 5.72
CA ARG A 178 4.51 -17.91 6.64
C ARG A 178 3.09 -17.45 6.35
N ILE A 179 2.70 -17.35 5.07
CA ILE A 179 1.33 -16.98 4.68
C ILE A 179 0.36 -18.12 5.01
N GLU A 180 0.77 -19.37 4.83
CA GLU A 180 0.00 -20.56 5.17
C GLU A 180 -0.24 -20.64 6.69
N GLU A 181 0.79 -20.41 7.51
CA GLU A 181 0.64 -20.28 8.97
C GLU A 181 -0.37 -19.20 9.34
N PHE A 182 -0.28 -18.02 8.71
CA PHE A 182 -1.26 -16.95 8.92
C PHE A 182 -2.69 -17.40 8.58
N LEU A 183 -2.87 -18.14 7.48
CA LEU A 183 -4.18 -18.64 7.04
C LEU A 183 -4.69 -19.81 7.86
N ILE A 184 -3.83 -20.60 8.52
CA ILE A 184 -4.25 -21.61 9.51
C ILE A 184 -4.91 -20.92 10.70
N GLU A 185 -4.29 -19.86 11.23
CA GLU A 185 -4.85 -19.08 12.34
C GLU A 185 -6.00 -18.16 11.93
N ASN A 186 -6.09 -17.82 10.64
CA ASN A 186 -7.07 -16.88 10.09
C ASN A 186 -7.75 -17.44 8.83
N PRO A 187 -8.54 -18.52 8.95
CA PRO A 187 -9.04 -19.28 7.79
C PRO A 187 -10.01 -18.52 6.89
N HIS A 188 -10.53 -17.38 7.35
CA HIS A 188 -11.44 -16.53 6.59
C HIS A 188 -10.74 -15.40 5.83
N GLU A 189 -9.46 -15.15 6.10
CA GLU A 189 -8.69 -14.12 5.41
C GLU A 189 -8.22 -14.60 4.03
N ILE A 190 -7.95 -13.64 3.16
CA ILE A 190 -7.37 -13.89 1.83
C ILE A 190 -6.09 -13.07 1.76
N VAL A 191 -5.01 -13.66 1.25
CA VAL A 191 -3.71 -12.97 1.10
C VAL A 191 -3.34 -12.91 -0.38
N ALA A 192 -3.10 -11.70 -0.88
CA ALA A 192 -2.51 -11.48 -2.20
C ALA A 192 -1.01 -11.18 -2.06
N GLY A 193 -0.17 -12.10 -2.52
CA GLY A 193 1.27 -11.89 -2.65
C GLY A 193 1.58 -11.17 -3.96
N ILE A 194 2.00 -9.90 -3.87
CA ILE A 194 2.32 -9.09 -5.05
C ILE A 194 3.84 -8.87 -5.20
N PRO A 195 4.46 -9.28 -6.32
CA PRO A 195 5.88 -9.08 -6.57
C PRO A 195 6.29 -7.61 -6.69
N GLU A 196 7.58 -7.31 -6.54
CA GLU A 196 8.10 -5.98 -6.86
C GLU A 196 7.85 -5.58 -8.32
N GLY A 197 7.66 -4.29 -8.58
CA GLY A 197 7.35 -3.74 -9.89
C GLY A 197 5.88 -3.84 -10.27
N THR A 198 5.01 -4.22 -9.34
CA THR A 198 3.57 -4.45 -9.58
C THR A 198 2.72 -3.58 -8.64
N LEU A 199 1.45 -3.40 -8.98
CA LEU A 199 0.49 -2.69 -8.13
C LEU A 199 -0.94 -3.18 -8.32
N PHE A 200 -1.78 -2.91 -7.32
CA PHE A 200 -3.23 -2.90 -7.50
C PHE A 200 -3.74 -1.49 -7.76
N GLU A 201 -4.69 -1.36 -8.68
CA GLU A 201 -5.55 -0.19 -8.82
C GLU A 201 -6.97 -0.54 -8.35
N VAL A 202 -7.53 0.31 -7.48
CA VAL A 202 -8.92 0.26 -7.08
C VAL A 202 -9.66 1.46 -7.62
N ASP A 203 -10.70 1.20 -8.40
CA ASP A 203 -11.61 2.20 -8.97
C ASP A 203 -13.06 1.79 -8.69
N GLY A 204 -13.68 2.45 -7.72
CA GLY A 204 -14.96 2.04 -7.16
C GLY A 204 -14.84 0.67 -6.48
N GLU A 205 -15.55 -0.31 -7.03
CA GLU A 205 -15.51 -1.72 -6.62
C GLU A 205 -14.61 -2.57 -7.54
N THR A 206 -14.06 -1.97 -8.60
CA THR A 206 -13.20 -2.69 -9.54
C THR A 206 -11.78 -2.77 -8.98
N LEU A 207 -11.21 -3.98 -8.96
CA LEU A 207 -9.82 -4.23 -8.61
C LEU A 207 -9.07 -4.70 -9.85
N ARG A 208 -8.02 -3.97 -10.22
CA ARG A 208 -7.13 -4.32 -11.34
C ARG A 208 -5.73 -4.56 -10.83
N TYR A 209 -5.09 -5.61 -11.33
CA TYR A 209 -3.68 -5.87 -11.12
C TYR A 209 -2.86 -5.41 -12.33
N HIS A 210 -1.84 -4.61 -12.07
CA HIS A 210 -0.92 -4.09 -13.07
C HIS A 210 0.48 -4.64 -12.84
N SER A 211 1.05 -5.23 -13.89
CA SER A 211 2.37 -5.85 -13.87
C SER A 211 3.13 -5.52 -15.16
N PRO A 212 3.86 -4.38 -15.20
CA PRO A 212 4.69 -3.99 -16.35
C PRO A 212 5.62 -5.11 -16.86
N ALA A 213 6.15 -5.94 -15.96
CA ALA A 213 7.06 -7.04 -16.29
C ALA A 213 6.34 -8.38 -16.55
N GLY A 214 5.01 -8.41 -16.53
CA GLY A 214 4.21 -9.62 -16.74
C GLY A 214 4.30 -10.66 -15.62
N THR A 215 4.88 -10.31 -14.47
CA THR A 215 4.98 -11.21 -13.31
C THR A 215 3.58 -11.41 -12.70
N PRO A 216 3.10 -12.66 -12.56
CA PRO A 216 1.81 -12.92 -11.93
C PRO A 216 1.88 -12.63 -10.43
N LEU A 217 0.73 -12.29 -9.83
CA LEU A 217 0.58 -12.37 -8.38
C LEU A 217 0.19 -13.79 -7.97
N LYS A 218 0.38 -14.09 -6.69
CA LYS A 218 -0.06 -15.35 -6.08
C LYS A 218 -1.12 -15.10 -5.02
N LEU A 219 -2.26 -15.77 -5.12
CA LEU A 219 -3.41 -15.65 -4.22
C LEU A 219 -3.47 -16.87 -3.30
N PHE A 220 -3.60 -16.62 -2.00
CA PHE A 220 -3.62 -17.65 -0.97
C PHE A 220 -4.96 -17.64 -0.22
N ARG A 221 -5.54 -18.83 -0.05
CA ARG A 221 -6.76 -19.09 0.74
C ARG A 221 -6.57 -20.36 1.56
N HIS A 222 -7.12 -20.37 2.77
CA HIS A 222 -7.01 -21.54 3.65
C HIS A 222 -7.61 -22.80 3.01
N GLY A 223 -6.85 -23.90 3.01
CA GLY A 223 -7.30 -25.18 2.47
C GLY A 223 -7.38 -25.26 0.94
N CYS A 224 -6.89 -24.25 0.22
CA CYS A 224 -6.84 -24.23 -1.25
C CYS A 224 -5.39 -24.23 -1.74
N ALA A 225 -5.15 -24.83 -2.92
CA ALA A 225 -3.89 -24.59 -3.62
C ALA A 225 -3.81 -23.10 -4.01
N ALA A 226 -2.61 -22.52 -3.91
CA ALA A 226 -2.42 -21.13 -4.30
C ALA A 226 -2.68 -20.93 -5.81
N GLU A 227 -3.34 -19.83 -6.15
CA GLU A 227 -3.74 -19.49 -7.51
C GLU A 227 -2.88 -18.35 -8.05
N TYR A 228 -2.64 -18.31 -9.36
CA TYR A 228 -1.88 -17.25 -10.00
C TYR A 228 -2.79 -16.40 -10.89
N PHE A 229 -2.60 -15.08 -10.83
CA PHE A 229 -3.32 -14.14 -11.68
C PHE A 229 -2.33 -13.25 -12.43
N ALA A 230 -2.49 -13.17 -13.74
CA ALA A 230 -1.79 -12.29 -14.64
C ALA A 230 -2.39 -10.87 -14.62
N ALA A 231 -1.67 -9.92 -15.20
CA ALA A 231 -2.19 -8.57 -15.40
C ALA A 231 -3.44 -8.60 -16.32
N GLY A 232 -4.47 -7.84 -15.93
CA GLY A 232 -5.72 -7.71 -16.69
C GLY A 232 -6.80 -8.74 -16.38
N GLU A 233 -6.51 -9.76 -15.55
CA GLU A 233 -7.56 -10.64 -15.03
C GLU A 233 -8.45 -9.90 -14.03
N ASP A 234 -9.75 -10.23 -14.01
CA ASP A 234 -10.70 -9.59 -13.09
C ASP A 234 -10.53 -10.12 -11.67
N MET A 235 -10.14 -9.23 -10.77
CA MET A 235 -9.92 -9.53 -9.36
C MET A 235 -10.95 -8.87 -8.45
N SER A 236 -12.01 -8.29 -9.03
CA SER A 236 -13.03 -7.56 -8.29
C SER A 236 -13.80 -8.44 -7.30
N VAL A 237 -13.76 -9.78 -7.47
CA VAL A 237 -14.26 -10.74 -6.48
C VAL A 237 -13.61 -10.56 -5.11
N LEU A 238 -12.35 -10.12 -5.05
CA LEU A 238 -11.67 -9.84 -3.78
C LEU A 238 -12.28 -8.64 -3.04
N MET A 239 -12.93 -7.72 -3.75
CA MET A 239 -13.59 -6.55 -3.15
C MET A 239 -14.94 -6.89 -2.54
N GLN A 240 -15.53 -8.05 -2.87
CA GLN A 240 -16.83 -8.50 -2.36
C GLN A 240 -16.70 -9.33 -1.07
N HIS A 241 -15.50 -9.83 -0.78
CA HIS A 241 -15.21 -10.61 0.42
C HIS A 241 -14.99 -9.70 1.64
N GLY A 242 -16.04 -8.99 2.07
CA GLY A 242 -15.95 -8.11 3.24
C GLY A 242 -17.29 -7.49 3.61
N CYS A 243 -18.18 -8.30 4.20
CA CYS A 243 -19.37 -7.86 4.95
C CYS A 243 -19.53 -8.79 6.17
#